data_AF-A0A968NM93-F1
#
_entry.id   AF-A0A968NM93-F1
#
_cell.length_a   1.000
_cell.length_b   1.000
_cell.length_c   1.000
_cell.angle_alpha   90.00
_cell.angle_beta   90.00
_cell.angle_gamma   90.00
#
_symmetry.space_group_name_H-M   'P 1'
#
loop_
_entity.id
_entity.type
_entity.pdbx_description
1 polymer ?
#
loop_
_entity_poly.entity_id
_entity_poly.type
_entity_poly.pdbx_seq_one_letter_code
_entity_poly.pdbx_strand_id
1 'polypeptide(L)' 'MKLLLDECVPWPMHRLLAGHDCTTAQKCGWGGIKNGELLRRAEGK' A
#
# COMPACT_ATOMS: atom_id res chain seq x y z
N MET A 1 4.27 11.69 4.21
CA MET A 1 3.71 10.49 4.90
C MET A 1 3.92 9.27 4.02
N LYS A 2 4.08 8.08 4.61
CA LYS A 2 4.15 6.82 3.86
C LYS A 2 2.73 6.32 3.62
N LEU A 3 2.38 5.98 2.38
CA LEU A 3 1.08 5.44 2.01
C LEU A 3 1.24 4.04 1.42
N LEU A 4 0.44 3.11 1.93
CA LEU A 4 0.31 1.77 1.38
C LEU A 4 -0.99 1.69 0.59
N LEU A 5 -0.87 1.49 -0.72
CA LEU A 5 -2.00 1.26 -1.60
C LEU A 5 -2.33 -0.24 -1.61
N ASP A 6 -3.58 -0.55 -1.34
CA ASP A 6 -4.11 -1.91 -1.38
C ASP A 6 -4.14 -2.46 -2.81
N GLU A 7 -4.30 -3.77 -2.97
CA GLU A 7 -4.36 -4.45 -4.26
C GLU A 7 -5.58 -4.07 -5.11
N CYS A 8 -6.63 -3.55 -4.47
CA CYS A 8 -7.80 -3.01 -5.15
C CYS A 8 -7.53 -1.62 -5.77
N VAL A 9 -6.41 -0.96 -5.45
CA VAL A 9 -6.06 0.38 -5.92
C VAL A 9 -5.12 0.29 -7.12
N PRO A 10 -5.54 0.75 -8.32
CA PRO A 10 -4.67 0.82 -9.48
C PRO A 10 -3.41 1.66 -9.21
N TRP A 11 -2.23 1.13 -9.57
CA TRP A 11 -0.96 1.83 -9.38
C TRP A 11 -0.96 3.29 -9.88
N PRO A 12 -1.55 3.66 -11.04
CA PRO A 12 -1.54 5.05 -11.51
C PRO A 12 -2.14 6.08 -10.53
N MET A 13 -2.96 5.67 -9.56
CA MET A 13 -3.57 6.57 -8.57
C MET A 13 -2.55 7.23 -7.63
N HIS A 14 -1.33 6.70 -7.49
CA HIS A 14 -0.26 7.37 -6.72
C HIS A 14 0.04 8.80 -7.23
N ARG A 15 -0.24 9.08 -8.51
CA ARG A 15 -0.05 10.41 -9.11
C ARG A 15 -0.95 11.48 -8.50
N LEU A 16 -2.12 11.08 -7.99
CA LEU A 16 -3.06 11.97 -7.29
C LEU A 16 -2.61 12.24 -5.84
N LEU A 17 -1.72 11.40 -5.30
CA LEU A 17 -1.17 11.47 -3.95
C LEU A 17 0.25 12.07 -3.98
N ALA A 18 0.48 13.03 -4.88
CA ALA A 18 1.78 13.68 -5.03
C ALA A 18 2.23 14.31 -3.69
N GLY A 19 3.50 14.12 -3.34
CA GLY A 19 4.05 14.55 -2.04
C GLY A 19 4.00 13.47 -0.94
N HIS A 20 3.44 12.30 -1.22
CA HIS A 20 3.49 11.13 -0.35
C HIS A 20 4.38 10.03 -0.90
N ASP A 21 5.07 9.32 -0.02
CA ASP A 21 5.85 8.13 -0.38
C ASP A 21 4.89 6.95 -0.50
N CYS A 22 4.57 6.57 -1.73
CA CYS A 22 3.55 5.57 -2.03
C CYS A 22 4.18 4.24 -2.44
N THR A 23 3.75 3.16 -1.80
CA THR A 23 4.02 1.78 -2.22
C THR A 23 2.71 1.01 -2.37
N THR A 24 2.74 -0.18 -2.98
CA THR A 24 1.57 -1.06 -3.05
C THR A 24 1.78 -2.32 -2.21
N ALA A 25 0.67 -2.94 -1.78
CA ALA A 25 0.69 -4.27 -1.16
C ALA A 25 1.45 -5.28 -2.04
N GLN A 26 1.20 -5.25 -3.34
CA GLN A 26 1.87 -6.11 -4.32
C GLN A 26 3.40 -5.87 -4.37
N LYS A 27 3.86 -4.61 -4.38
CA LYS A 27 5.29 -4.26 -4.36
C LYS A 27 5.99 -4.71 -3.07
N CYS A 28 5.26 -4.75 -1.97
CA CYS A 28 5.75 -5.28 -0.70
C CYS A 28 5.69 -6.82 -0.61
N GLY A 29 5.21 -7.52 -1.64
CA GLY A 29 5.01 -8.96 -1.62
C GLY A 29 3.82 -9.41 -0.74
N TRP A 30 2.85 -8.52 -0.51
CA TRP A 30 1.69 -8.71 0.37
C TRP A 30 0.38 -8.93 -0.39
N GLY A 31 0.44 -9.39 -1.64
CA GLY A 31 -0.76 -9.70 -2.41
C GLY A 31 -1.58 -10.83 -1.79
N GLY A 32 -2.91 -10.70 -1.79
CA GLY A 32 -3.86 -11.68 -1.27
C GLY A 32 -3.90 -11.78 0.26
N ILE A 33 -3.27 -10.84 0.98
CA ILE A 33 -3.29 -10.78 2.44
C ILE A 33 -4.55 -10.05 2.91
N LYS A 34 -5.22 -10.58 3.93
CA LYS A 34 -6.39 -9.93 4.52
C LYS A 34 -6.02 -8.59 5.16
N ASN A 35 -6.91 -7.60 5.07
CA ASN A 35 -6.70 -6.23 5.55
C ASN A 35 -6.16 -6.15 6.99
N GLY A 36 -6.62 -7.01 7.90
CA GLY A 36 -6.11 -7.02 9.29
C GLY A 36 -4.61 -7.33 9.39
N GLU A 37 -4.12 -8.28 8.59
CA GLU A 37 -2.70 -8.61 8.52
C GLU A 37 -1.92 -7.58 7.68
N LEU A 38 -2.55 -7.02 6.64
CA LEU A 38 -1.97 -5.94 5.84
C LEU A 38 -1.67 -4.71 6.71
N LEU A 39 -2.60 -4.31 7.57
CA LEU A 39 -2.43 -3.19 8.50
C LEU A 39 -1.28 -3.45 9.48
N ARG A 40 -1.22 -4.63 10.11
CA ARG A 40 -0.11 -4.99 11.02
C ARG A 40 1.26 -4.90 10.35
N ARG A 41 1.36 -5.38 9.10
CA ARG A 41 2.59 -5.30 8.31
C ARG A 41 2.94 -3.87 7.92
N ALA A 42 1.94 -3.03 7.67
CA ALA A 42 2.13 -1.62 7.37
C ALA A 42 2.59 -0.82 8.59
N GLU A 43 2.04 -1.09 9.77
CA GLU A 43 2.38 -0.43 11.04
C GLU A 43 3.78 -0.80 11.53
N GLY A 44 4.24 -2.04 11.25
CA GLY A 44 5.59 -2.49 11.61
C GLY A 44 6.72 -1.94 10.73
N LYS A 45 6.46 -1.02 9.79
CA LYS A 45 7.39 -0.57 8.73
C LYS A 45 7.65 0.94 8.74
#